data_AF-A0A643JW71-F1
#
_entry.id   AF-A0A643JW71-F1
#
_cell.length_a   1.000
_cell.length_b   1.000
_cell.length_c   1.000
_cell.angle_alpha   90.00
_cell.angle_beta   90.00
_cell.angle_gamma   90.00
#
_symmetry.space_group_name_H-M   'P 1'
#
loop_
_entity.id
_entity.type
_entity.pdbx_description
1 polymer ?
#
loop_
_entity_poly.entity_id
_entity_poly.type
_entity_poly.pdbx_seq_one_letter_code
_entity_poly.pdbx_strand_id
1 'polypeptide(L)'
;MESHALSAFLADELTYPIDVEGVVEHVGDVEVDAPDADNSETIATILTPLGTATFESADDLYTTIIGNLSDDYIGRKFYDDRGADPAESWRILPDQAVSF
;
A
#
# COMPACT_ATOMS: atom_id res chain seq x y z
N MET A 1 -9.61 -5.28 -15.29
CA MET A 1 -8.36 -6.07 -15.30
C MET A 1 -8.45 -7.16 -14.22
N GLU A 2 -7.91 -8.37 -14.43
CA GLU A 2 -7.91 -9.40 -13.37
C GLU A 2 -6.96 -9.04 -12.21
N SER A 3 -7.33 -9.39 -10.97
CA SER A 3 -6.64 -8.97 -9.76
C SER A 3 -5.16 -9.38 -9.71
N HIS A 4 -4.82 -10.61 -10.10
CA HIS A 4 -3.41 -11.06 -10.15
C HIS A 4 -2.59 -10.36 -11.26
N ALA A 5 -3.23 -9.88 -12.31
CA ALA A 5 -2.54 -9.11 -13.36
C ALA A 5 -2.28 -7.66 -12.92
N LEU A 6 -3.13 -7.12 -12.04
CA LEU A 6 -3.00 -5.78 -11.50
C LEU A 6 -1.72 -5.61 -10.67
N SER A 7 -1.39 -6.55 -9.78
CA SER A 7 -0.20 -6.43 -8.92
C SER A 7 1.11 -6.39 -9.73
N ALA A 8 1.22 -7.23 -10.76
CA ALA A 8 2.37 -7.24 -11.66
C ALA A 8 2.47 -5.94 -12.48
N PHE A 9 1.33 -5.44 -12.97
CA PHE A 9 1.26 -4.17 -13.69
C PHE A 9 1.72 -2.99 -12.83
N LEU A 10 1.25 -2.91 -11.58
CA LEU A 10 1.66 -1.85 -10.64
C LEU A 10 3.16 -1.88 -10.35
N ALA A 11 3.74 -3.07 -10.21
CA ALA A 11 5.17 -3.23 -9.96
C ALA A 11 6.07 -2.84 -11.15
N ASP A 12 5.54 -2.92 -12.37
CA ASP A 12 6.27 -2.58 -13.60
C ASP A 12 6.15 -1.08 -13.94
N GLU A 13 4.95 -0.51 -13.78
CA GLU A 13 4.66 0.88 -14.14
C GLU A 13 5.10 1.91 -13.08
N LEU A 14 5.14 1.51 -11.80
CA LEU A 14 5.39 2.43 -10.69
C LEU A 14 6.72 2.17 -10.00
N THR A 15 7.32 3.25 -9.50
CA THR A 15 8.51 3.19 -8.63
C THR A 15 8.11 3.54 -7.20
N TYR A 16 8.53 2.72 -6.24
CA TYR A 16 8.18 2.87 -4.83
C TYR A 16 9.33 3.48 -4.01
N PRO A 17 9.03 4.24 -2.94
CA PRO A 17 7.69 4.60 -2.45
C PRO A 17 6.99 5.65 -3.33
N ILE A 18 5.67 5.58 -3.43
CA ILE A 18 4.83 6.48 -4.24
C ILE A 18 3.59 6.92 -3.47
N ASP A 19 3.19 8.19 -3.61
CA ASP A 19 1.97 8.75 -3.04
C ASP A 19 0.75 8.58 -3.95
N VAL A 20 -0.44 8.80 -3.39
CA VAL A 20 -1.71 8.72 -4.14
C VAL A 20 -1.71 9.62 -5.37
N GLU A 21 -1.16 10.84 -5.31
CA GLU A 21 -1.14 11.74 -6.48
C GLU A 21 -0.28 11.13 -7.59
N GLY A 22 0.91 10.64 -7.26
CA GLY A 22 1.79 9.96 -8.22
C GLY A 22 1.18 8.69 -8.82
N VAL A 23 0.44 7.90 -8.03
CA VAL A 23 -0.29 6.72 -8.54
C VAL A 23 -1.39 7.15 -9.50
N VAL A 24 -2.17 8.18 -9.14
CA VAL A 24 -3.26 8.68 -9.98
C VAL A 24 -2.75 9.28 -11.29
N GLU A 25 -1.62 10.00 -11.25
CA GLU A 25 -0.99 10.56 -12.45
C GLU A 25 -0.50 9.49 -13.43
N HIS A 26 -0.01 8.34 -12.93
CA HIS A 26 0.55 7.28 -13.77
C HIS A 26 -0.49 6.24 -14.21
N VAL A 27 -1.34 5.78 -13.30
CA VAL A 27 -2.25 4.64 -13.51
C VAL A 27 -3.68 4.93 -13.06
N GLY A 28 -4.04 6.20 -12.80
CA GLY A 28 -5.35 6.58 -12.28
C GLY A 28 -6.53 6.18 -13.19
N ASP A 29 -6.33 6.20 -14.51
CA ASP A 29 -7.33 5.83 -15.51
C ASP A 29 -7.52 4.31 -15.68
N VAL A 30 -6.76 3.48 -14.95
CA VAL A 30 -6.86 2.02 -15.06
C VAL A 30 -8.11 1.52 -14.36
N GLU A 31 -8.94 0.78 -15.09
CA GLU A 31 -10.16 0.14 -14.57
C GLU A 31 -9.88 -1.23 -13.96
N VAL A 32 -10.26 -1.37 -12.70
CA VAL A 32 -10.14 -2.61 -11.92
C VAL A 32 -11.52 -3.25 -11.81
N ASP A 33 -11.58 -4.55 -12.12
CA ASP A 33 -12.82 -5.31 -12.10
C ASP A 33 -13.03 -5.91 -10.71
N ALA A 34 -14.21 -5.69 -10.14
CA ALA A 34 -14.53 -6.24 -8.82
C ALA A 34 -14.79 -7.75 -8.94
N PRO A 35 -14.14 -8.60 -8.12
CA PRO A 35 -14.34 -10.05 -8.22
C PRO A 35 -15.77 -10.50 -7.89
N ASP A 36 -16.57 -9.68 -7.20
CA ASP A 36 -17.93 -10.00 -6.74
C ASP A 36 -19.03 -9.17 -7.44
N ALA A 37 -18.66 -8.22 -8.30
CA ALA A 37 -19.63 -7.35 -8.97
C ALA A 37 -19.30 -7.17 -10.45
N ASP A 38 -20.33 -7.15 -11.31
CA ASP A 38 -20.26 -6.69 -12.71
C ASP A 38 -19.97 -5.17 -12.83
N ASN A 39 -19.25 -4.60 -11.87
CA ASN A 39 -18.87 -3.20 -11.84
C ASN A 39 -17.34 -3.11 -11.80
N SER A 40 -16.81 -2.21 -12.60
CA SER A 40 -15.42 -1.81 -12.58
C SER A 40 -15.31 -0.40 -12.04
N GLU A 41 -14.22 -0.13 -11.34
CA GLU A 41 -13.91 1.19 -10.83
C GLU A 41 -12.46 1.56 -11.13
N THR A 42 -12.21 2.86 -11.33
CA THR A 42 -10.87 3.35 -11.65
C THR A 42 -10.00 3.42 -10.40
N ILE A 43 -8.70 3.19 -10.55
CA ILE A 43 -7.73 3.35 -9.46
C ILE A 43 -7.86 4.76 -8.83
N ALA A 44 -8.08 5.80 -9.64
CA ALA A 44 -8.29 7.14 -9.12
C ALA A 44 -9.50 7.25 -8.19
N THR A 45 -10.65 6.68 -8.57
CA THR A 45 -11.86 6.70 -7.74
C THR A 45 -11.64 5.97 -6.41
N ILE A 46 -10.92 4.85 -6.45
CA ILE A 46 -10.65 4.02 -5.26
C ILE A 46 -9.67 4.71 -4.30
N LEU A 47 -8.65 5.40 -4.81
CA LEU A 47 -7.58 5.99 -4.00
C LEU A 47 -7.82 7.45 -3.58
N THR A 48 -8.60 8.22 -4.34
CA THR A 48 -8.93 9.62 -4.00
C THR A 48 -9.46 9.79 -2.56
N PRO A 49 -10.31 8.90 -2.01
CA PRO A 49 -10.76 8.98 -0.62
C PRO A 49 -9.65 8.85 0.43
N LEU A 50 -8.52 8.23 0.08
CA LEU A 50 -7.40 8.00 0.99
C LEU A 50 -6.53 9.25 1.21
N GLY A 51 -6.67 10.27 0.35
CA GLY A 51 -5.94 11.53 0.47
C GLY A 51 -4.44 11.36 0.23
N THR A 52 -3.59 11.72 1.20
CA THR A 52 -2.12 11.75 1.06
C THR A 52 -1.45 10.46 1.54
N ALA A 53 -2.03 9.31 1.24
CA ALA A 53 -1.42 8.03 1.58
C ALA A 53 -0.15 7.79 0.72
N THR A 54 0.80 7.03 1.26
CA THR A 54 2.02 6.62 0.55
C THR A 54 2.14 5.11 0.65
N PHE A 55 2.47 4.49 -0.48
CA PHE A 55 2.60 3.05 -0.61
C PHE A 55 4.07 2.69 -0.73
N GLU A 56 4.51 1.72 0.07
CA GLU A 56 5.91 1.29 0.08
C GLU A 56 6.20 0.22 -0.99
N SER A 57 5.18 -0.40 -1.55
CA SER A 57 5.31 -1.49 -2.52
C SER A 57 4.04 -1.70 -3.33
N ALA A 58 4.18 -2.38 -4.48
CA ALA A 58 3.05 -2.75 -5.34
C ALA A 58 2.02 -3.66 -4.65
N ASP A 59 2.47 -4.53 -3.76
CA ASP A 59 1.59 -5.42 -2.99
C ASP A 59 0.71 -4.65 -1.98
N ASP A 60 1.29 -3.62 -1.35
CA ASP A 60 0.61 -2.73 -0.40
C ASP A 60 -0.46 -1.88 -1.11
N LEU A 61 -0.10 -1.32 -2.27
CA LEU A 61 -1.04 -0.61 -3.14
C LEU A 61 -2.15 -1.55 -3.65
N TYR A 62 -1.80 -2.74 -4.14
CA TYR A 62 -2.75 -3.73 -4.63
C TYR A 62 -3.76 -4.15 -3.56
N THR A 63 -3.28 -4.46 -2.35
CA THR A 63 -4.14 -4.84 -1.22
C THR A 63 -5.10 -3.72 -0.85
N THR A 64 -4.63 -2.48 -0.89
CA THR A 64 -5.46 -1.30 -0.66
C THR A 64 -6.55 -1.15 -1.71
N ILE A 65 -6.21 -1.30 -3.00
CA ILE A 65 -7.18 -1.19 -4.10
C ILE A 65 -8.27 -2.25 -3.99
N ILE A 66 -7.89 -3.53 -3.85
CA ILE A 66 -8.87 -4.64 -3.76
C ILE A 66 -9.73 -4.54 -2.49
N GLY A 67 -9.15 -4.07 -1.38
CA GLY A 67 -9.90 -3.86 -0.14
C GLY A 67 -10.96 -2.76 -0.22
N ASN A 68 -10.75 -1.72 -1.03
CA ASN A 68 -11.69 -0.61 -1.21
C ASN A 68 -12.67 -0.82 -2.37
N LEU A 69 -12.34 -1.65 -3.37
CA LEU A 69 -13.20 -1.94 -4.52
C LEU A 69 -14.47 -2.75 -4.16
N SER A 70 -14.43 -3.53 -3.08
CA SER A 70 -15.54 -4.38 -2.61
C SER A 70 -16.26 -3.71 -1.42
N ASP A 71 -17.08 -2.70 -1.70
CA ASP A 71 -17.69 -1.71 -0.79
C ASP A 71 -18.45 -2.22 0.48
N ASP A 72 -18.52 -3.52 0.80
CA ASP A 72 -19.25 -4.00 1.99
C ASP A 72 -18.37 -4.26 3.24
N TYR A 73 -17.03 -4.21 3.14
CA TYR A 73 -16.20 -4.63 4.28
C TYR A 73 -15.95 -3.52 5.31
N ILE A 74 -16.99 -3.29 6.11
CA ILE A 74 -17.00 -2.95 7.54
C ILE A 74 -15.72 -2.30 8.04
N GLY A 75 -15.81 -0.99 8.25
CA GLY A 75 -14.76 -0.18 8.82
C GLY A 75 -14.07 -0.83 10.01
N ARG A 76 -12.75 -0.93 9.93
CA ARG A 76 -11.87 -0.76 11.08
C ARG A 76 -10.53 -0.22 10.62
N LYS A 77 -10.15 0.87 11.28
CA LYS A 77 -8.79 1.30 11.58
C LYS A 77 -7.94 1.60 10.35
N PHE A 78 -7.61 2.87 10.12
CA PHE A 78 -6.33 3.36 10.64
C PHE A 78 -5.26 2.27 10.50
N TYR A 79 -4.71 2.13 9.29
CA TYR A 79 -3.36 1.61 9.14
C TYR A 79 -2.44 2.68 9.74
N ASP A 80 -2.40 2.73 11.08
CA ASP A 80 -1.54 3.63 11.89
C ASP A 80 -0.34 2.86 12.46
N ASP A 81 -0.30 1.53 12.31
CA ASP A 81 0.76 0.69 12.86
C ASP A 81 1.71 0.18 11.77
N ARG A 82 2.80 0.96 11.58
CA ARG A 82 4.20 0.54 11.27
C ARG A 82 4.87 1.01 9.97
N GLY A 83 4.81 2.32 9.70
CA GLY A 83 6.01 3.04 9.27
C GLY A 83 6.91 3.31 10.48
N ALA A 84 7.55 2.27 11.02
CA ALA A 84 8.62 2.45 12.01
C ALA A 84 9.96 2.37 11.28
N ASP A 85 10.38 3.48 10.68
CA ASP A 85 11.79 3.72 10.40
C ASP A 85 12.04 5.22 10.69
N PRO A 86 13.12 5.64 11.39
CA PRO A 86 14.42 4.98 11.41
C PRO A 86 15.15 4.96 12.77
N ALA A 87 16.26 4.22 12.79
CA ALA A 87 17.42 4.37 13.67
C ALA A 87 17.54 3.45 14.90
N GLU A 88 18.62 2.64 14.82
CA GLU A 88 19.60 2.41 15.88
C GLU A 88 19.31 1.26 16.85
N SER A 89 19.67 0.03 16.45
CA SER A 89 19.93 -1.03 17.44
C SER A 89 20.91 -2.09 16.93
N TRP A 90 22.20 -1.73 16.83
CA TRP A 90 23.28 -2.63 17.30
C TRP A 90 24.59 -1.88 17.54
N ARG A 91 24.67 -1.17 18.67
CA ARG A 91 25.97 -0.95 19.32
C ARG A 91 25.83 -1.17 20.82
N ILE A 92 25.79 -2.44 21.22
CA ILE A 92 26.15 -2.81 22.59
C ILE A 92 27.25 -3.86 22.48
N LEU A 93 28.48 -3.38 22.61
CA LEU A 93 29.61 -4.19 23.07
C LEU A 93 29.42 -4.40 24.57
N PRO A 94 29.44 -5.62 25.11
CA PRO A 94 29.66 -5.80 26.54
C PRO A 94 31.17 -5.88 26.81
N ASP A 95 31.78 -4.75 27.13
CA ASP A 95 33.03 -4.71 27.88
C ASP A 95 32.71 -4.67 29.38
N GLN A 96 33.14 -5.72 30.08
CA GLN A 96 33.59 -5.76 31.48
C GLN A 96 32.63 -5.25 32.57
N ALA A 97 32.15 -6.15 33.42
CA ALA A 97 32.35 -6.07 34.88
C ALA A 97 31.62 -7.21 35.61
N VAL A 98 32.36 -8.20 36.08
CA VAL A 98 32.11 -8.80 37.40
C VAL A 98 33.46 -9.26 37.95
N SER A 99 33.99 -8.44 38.84
CA SER A 99 34.95 -8.84 39.87
C SER A 99 34.19 -9.09 41.18
N PHE A 100 34.84 -9.88 42.02
CA PHE A 100 34.54 -10.29 43.41
C PHE A 100 33.76 -11.59 43.59
#